data_AF-A0A958ZD72-F1
#
_entry.id   AF-A0A958ZD72-F1
#
_cell.length_a   1.000
_cell.length_b   1.000
_cell.length_c   1.000
_cell.angle_alpha   90.00
_cell.angle_beta   90.00
_cell.angle_gamma   90.00
#
_symmetry.space_group_name_H-M   'P 1'
#
loop_
_entity.id
_entity.type
_entity.pdbx_description
1 polymer ?
#
loop_
_entity_poly.entity_id
_entity_poly.type
_entity_poly.pdbx_seq_one_letter_code
_entity_poly.pdbx_strand_id
1 'polypeptide(L)'
;MKKSYVLFFLVSFVYSCMLSQEASNEKLKIFIEGKVLDFNYMRNNIPFVSFVNDPQASEVHVIITRQITGGGGFLFTLEYNSMEFPNVPKLRLTCKTFSFDTKMIIKEKLVKTLQAGLLPFFNEKNGMQEIDIMR
;
A
#
# COMPACT_ATOMS: atom_id res chain seq x y z
N MET A 1 34.41 19.09 41.89
CA MET A 1 33.12 18.37 42.08
C MET A 1 31.99 18.87 41.18
N LYS A 2 31.88 20.17 40.85
CA LYS A 2 30.78 20.71 40.02
C LYS A 2 30.84 20.39 38.51
N LYS A 3 32.04 20.14 37.95
CA LYS A 3 32.24 19.81 36.52
C LYS A 3 31.75 18.40 36.14
N SER A 4 31.60 17.48 37.09
CA SER A 4 31.23 16.08 36.81
C SER A 4 29.73 15.90 36.57
N TYR A 5 28.88 16.74 37.15
CA TYR A 5 27.43 16.67 36.96
C TYR A 5 26.99 17.17 35.57
N VAL A 6 27.76 18.11 34.99
CA VAL A 6 27.50 18.64 33.63
C VAL A 6 27.68 17.55 32.59
N LEU A 7 28.71 16.71 32.73
CA LEU A 7 28.98 15.61 31.80
C LEU A 7 27.87 14.54 31.86
N PHE A 8 27.37 14.24 33.05
CA PHE A 8 26.30 13.25 33.25
C PHE A 8 24.96 13.73 32.66
N PHE A 9 24.65 15.02 32.80
CA PHE A 9 23.45 15.64 32.22
C PHE A 9 23.50 15.69 30.69
N LEU A 10 24.68 15.96 30.12
CA LEU A 10 24.90 15.94 28.67
C LEU A 10 24.75 14.54 28.09
N VAL A 11 25.28 13.52 28.76
CA VAL A 11 25.11 12.12 28.34
C VAL A 11 23.63 11.72 28.37
N SER A 12 22.90 12.05 29.44
CA SER A 12 21.45 11.77 29.55
C SER A 12 20.61 12.46 28.47
N PHE A 13 20.98 13.69 28.09
CA PHE A 13 20.30 14.43 27.02
C PHE A 13 20.51 13.77 25.64
N VAL A 14 21.71 13.23 25.38
CA VAL A 14 22.02 12.50 24.14
C VAL A 14 21.30 11.14 24.08
N TYR A 15 21.15 10.45 25.23
CA TYR A 15 20.36 9.20 25.32
C TYR A 15 18.89 9.39 24.95
N SER A 16 18.31 10.55 25.30
CA SER A 16 16.91 10.87 25.01
C SER A 16 16.66 11.06 23.51
N CYS A 17 17.68 11.49 22.76
CA CYS A 17 17.57 11.73 21.32
C CYS A 17 17.60 10.43 20.49
N MET A 18 18.22 9.37 21.00
CA MET A 18 18.31 8.06 20.35
C MET A 18 17.04 7.22 20.52
N LEU A 19 16.25 7.47 21.56
CA LEU A 19 15.01 6.73 21.87
C LEU A 19 13.77 7.24 21.11
N SER A 20 13.97 8.14 20.13
CA SER A 20 12.89 8.79 19.37
C SER A 20 12.63 8.19 17.98
N GLN A 21 13.23 7.04 17.64
CA GLN A 21 12.77 6.27 16.47
C GLN A 21 11.51 5.50 16.85
N GLU A 22 10.42 6.23 16.97
CA GLU A 22 9.09 5.66 16.85
C GLU A 22 9.05 4.98 15.48
N ALA A 23 8.76 3.68 15.45
CA ALA A 23 8.58 2.94 14.22
C ALA A 23 7.39 3.57 13.48
N SER A 24 7.67 4.61 12.69
CA SER A 24 6.65 5.24 11.87
C SER A 24 6.19 4.14 10.93
N ASN A 25 4.93 3.72 11.08
CA ASN A 25 4.27 2.79 10.16
C ASN A 25 4.25 3.47 8.79
N GLU A 26 5.31 3.25 8.01
CA GLU A 26 5.50 3.92 6.74
C GLU A 26 4.55 3.26 5.76
N LYS A 27 3.59 4.03 5.24
CA LYS A 27 2.63 3.54 4.26
C LYS A 27 3.35 2.83 3.11
N LEU A 28 2.76 1.73 2.64
CA LEU A 28 3.29 1.01 1.49
C LEU A 28 3.24 1.92 0.25
N LYS A 29 4.38 2.20 -0.39
CA LYS A 29 4.45 3.06 -1.57
C LYS A 29 4.13 2.24 -2.81
N ILE A 30 3.07 2.62 -3.52
CA ILE A 30 2.60 1.89 -4.70
C ILE A 30 2.56 2.80 -5.92
N PHE A 31 2.95 2.24 -7.06
CA PHE A 31 2.74 2.83 -8.38
C PHE A 31 1.71 1.99 -9.13
N ILE A 32 0.77 2.65 -9.81
CA ILE A 32 -0.28 1.98 -10.58
C ILE A 32 -0.12 2.34 -12.05
N GLU A 33 0.08 1.31 -12.87
CA GLU A 33 0.11 1.40 -14.32
C GLU A 33 -1.18 0.83 -14.93
N GLY A 34 -1.65 1.45 -16.03
CA GLY A 34 -2.72 0.90 -16.86
C GLY A 34 -4.05 1.64 -16.73
N LYS A 35 -5.15 0.92 -16.96
CA LYS A 35 -6.49 1.54 -17.07
C LYS A 35 -7.12 1.76 -15.70
N VAL A 36 -6.73 2.86 -15.07
CA VAL A 36 -7.32 3.34 -13.81
C VAL A 36 -8.66 4.03 -14.09
N LEU A 37 -9.72 3.58 -13.42
CA LEU A 37 -11.08 4.11 -13.59
C LEU A 37 -11.31 5.45 -12.86
N ASP A 38 -10.79 5.57 -11.63
CA ASP A 38 -10.93 6.75 -10.79
C ASP A 38 -9.88 6.71 -9.67
N PHE A 39 -8.80 7.47 -9.87
CA PHE A 39 -7.67 7.47 -8.95
C PHE A 39 -8.00 8.15 -7.60
N ASN A 40 -8.88 9.16 -7.61
CA ASN A 40 -9.31 9.83 -6.38
C ASN A 40 -10.11 8.87 -5.49
N TYR A 41 -11.00 8.09 -6.09
CA TYR A 41 -11.73 7.05 -5.38
C TYR A 41 -10.78 6.02 -4.74
N MET A 42 -9.77 5.57 -5.49
CA MET A 42 -8.78 4.61 -4.95
C MET A 42 -7.97 5.22 -3.80
N ARG A 43 -7.49 6.46 -3.95
CA ARG A 43 -6.75 7.18 -2.90
C ARG A 43 -7.55 7.31 -1.60
N ASN A 44 -8.84 7.61 -1.71
CA ASN A 44 -9.70 7.79 -0.54
C ASN A 44 -10.05 6.47 0.16
N ASN A 45 -10.06 5.35 -0.56
CA ASN A 45 -10.49 4.05 -0.03
C ASN A 45 -9.32 3.11 0.33
N ILE A 46 -8.07 3.50 0.09
CA ILE A 46 -6.89 2.68 0.43
C ILE A 46 -5.93 3.54 1.28
N PRO A 47 -6.26 3.83 2.54
CA PRO A 47 -5.52 4.81 3.35
C PRO A 47 -4.16 4.31 3.84
N PHE A 48 -3.95 2.99 3.85
CA PHE A 48 -2.72 2.33 4.33
C PHE A 48 -1.58 2.32 3.31
N VAL A 49 -1.81 2.86 2.10
CA VAL A 49 -0.79 3.00 1.05
C VAL A 49 -0.55 4.45 0.68
N SER A 50 0.62 4.71 0.12
CA SER A 50 1.00 5.97 -0.49
C SER A 50 1.09 5.78 -2.01
N PHE A 51 0.27 6.50 -2.77
CA PHE A 51 0.34 6.43 -4.22
C PHE A 51 1.43 7.36 -4.74
N VAL A 52 2.46 6.78 -5.35
CA VAL A 52 3.56 7.53 -5.98
C VAL A 52 3.35 7.62 -7.50
N ASN A 53 3.95 8.63 -8.12
CA ASN A 53 3.85 8.86 -9.57
C ASN A 53 5.05 8.30 -10.35
N ASP A 54 6.13 7.95 -9.66
CA ASP A 54 7.35 7.40 -10.25
C ASP A 54 7.46 5.90 -9.92
N PRO A 55 7.56 5.01 -10.92
CA PRO A 55 7.80 3.58 -10.70
C PRO A 55 9.02 3.30 -9.82
N GLN A 56 10.10 4.07 -9.95
CA GLN A 56 11.34 3.87 -9.19
C GLN A 56 11.20 4.24 -7.72
N ALA A 57 10.24 5.09 -7.38
CA ALA A 57 9.93 5.46 -6.00
C ALA A 57 8.92 4.49 -5.33
N SER A 58 8.46 3.47 -6.05
CA SER A 58 7.46 2.52 -5.58
C SER A 58 8.08 1.25 -5.02
N GLU A 59 7.48 0.72 -3.96
CA GLU A 59 7.84 -0.58 -3.38
C GLU A 59 7.06 -1.70 -4.06
N VAL A 60 5.84 -1.40 -4.53
CA VAL A 60 5.00 -2.31 -5.31
C VAL A 60 4.49 -1.61 -6.57
N HIS A 61 4.81 -2.19 -7.72
CA HIS A 61 4.27 -1.80 -9.00
C HIS A 61 3.06 -2.69 -9.34
N VAL A 62 1.87 -2.08 -9.41
CA VAL A 62 0.62 -2.74 -9.78
C VAL A 62 0.25 -2.41 -11.22
N ILE A 63 0.11 -3.45 -12.05
CA ILE A 63 -0.32 -3.32 -13.44
C ILE A 63 -1.79 -3.74 -13.53
N ILE A 64 -2.65 -2.82 -13.98
CA ILE A 64 -4.09 -3.06 -14.13
C ILE A 64 -4.44 -3.15 -15.62
N THR A 65 -4.85 -4.34 -16.03
CA THR A 65 -5.38 -4.58 -17.38
C THR A 65 -6.89 -4.80 -17.35
N ARG A 66 -7.56 -4.49 -18.46
CA ARG A 66 -9.02 -4.59 -18.61
C ARG A 66 -9.36 -5.21 -19.95
N GLN A 67 -10.16 -6.27 -19.93
CA GLN A 67 -10.68 -6.96 -21.11
C GLN A 67 -12.21 -6.97 -21.11
N ILE A 68 -12.83 -6.87 -22.28
CA ILE A 68 -14.28 -7.00 -22.44
C ILE A 68 -14.66 -8.48 -22.38
N THR A 69 -15.73 -8.79 -21.65
CA THR A 69 -16.27 -10.15 -21.56
C THR A 69 -17.44 -10.33 -22.53
N GLY A 70 -17.76 -11.57 -22.91
CA GLY A 70 -18.89 -11.87 -23.79
C GLY A 70 -20.26 -11.43 -23.25
N GLY A 71 -20.38 -11.18 -21.95
CA GLY A 71 -21.60 -10.66 -21.31
C GLY A 71 -21.70 -9.14 -21.24
N GLY A 72 -20.81 -8.40 -21.90
CA GLY A 72 -20.82 -6.92 -21.93
C GLY A 72 -20.22 -6.24 -20.69
N GLY A 73 -19.71 -7.00 -19.73
CA GLY A 73 -18.91 -6.47 -18.62
C GLY A 73 -17.40 -6.54 -18.88
N PHE A 74 -16.60 -6.31 -17.85
CA PHE A 74 -15.14 -6.35 -17.91
C PHE A 74 -14.52 -7.39 -16.98
N LEU A 75 -13.42 -7.98 -17.42
CA LEU A 75 -12.46 -8.70 -16.58
C LEU A 75 -11.28 -7.76 -16.33
N PHE A 76 -11.08 -7.39 -15.07
CA PHE A 76 -9.87 -6.72 -14.63
C PHE A 76 -8.87 -7.74 -14.12
N THR A 77 -7.61 -7.59 -14.49
CA THR A 77 -6.49 -8.37 -13.97
C THR A 77 -5.48 -7.41 -13.37
N LEU A 78 -5.14 -7.64 -12.10
CA LEU A 78 -4.19 -6.85 -11.34
C LEU A 78 -2.97 -7.73 -11.06
N GLU A 79 -1.82 -7.31 -11.57
CA GLU A 79 -0.53 -7.97 -11.35
C GLU A 79 0.32 -7.15 -10.41
N TYR A 80 0.86 -7.77 -9.38
CA TYR A 80 1.64 -7.12 -8.33
C TYR A 80 3.09 -7.54 -8.45
N ASN A 81 3.96 -6.58 -8.75
CA ASN A 81 5.39 -6.79 -8.91
C ASN A 81 6.14 -5.96 -7.87
N SER A 82 7.11 -6.59 -7.20
CA SER A 82 7.99 -5.92 -6.25
C SER A 82 9.38 -6.55 -6.30
N MET A 83 10.41 -5.72 -6.15
CA MET A 83 11.78 -6.17 -5.89
C MET A 83 12.14 -6.12 -4.40
N GLU A 84 11.41 -5.31 -3.62
CA GLU A 84 11.63 -5.10 -2.19
C GLU A 84 11.09 -6.25 -1.32
N PHE A 85 10.10 -7.00 -1.82
CA PHE A 85 9.42 -8.06 -1.06
C PHE A 85 9.60 -9.45 -1.70
N PRO A 86 10.80 -10.05 -1.64
CA PRO A 86 11.08 -11.34 -2.27
C PRO A 86 10.34 -12.53 -1.65
N ASN A 87 9.92 -12.41 -0.38
CA ASN A 87 9.15 -13.44 0.33
C ASN A 87 7.67 -13.46 -0.07
N VAL A 88 7.17 -12.39 -0.70
CA VAL A 88 5.81 -12.33 -1.21
C VAL A 88 5.80 -12.94 -2.62
N PRO A 89 5.06 -14.03 -2.86
CA PRO A 89 5.02 -14.65 -4.17
C PRO A 89 4.40 -13.71 -5.20
N LYS A 90 4.73 -13.92 -6.48
CA LYS A 90 4.08 -13.21 -7.59
C LYS A 90 2.57 -13.36 -7.47
N LEU A 91 1.89 -12.22 -7.36
CA LEU A 91 0.44 -12.20 -7.15
C LEU A 91 -0.26 -11.67 -8.38
N ARG A 92 -1.33 -12.36 -8.76
CA ARG A 92 -2.27 -11.93 -9.80
C ARG A 92 -3.68 -12.15 -9.30
N LEU A 93 -4.45 -11.07 -9.19
CA LEU A 93 -5.86 -11.13 -8.81
C LEU A 93 -6.73 -10.67 -9.98
N THR A 94 -7.97 -11.12 -9.99
CA THR A 94 -8.95 -10.72 -11.01
C THR A 94 -10.25 -10.30 -10.38
N CYS A 95 -10.96 -9.38 -11.03
CA CYS A 95 -12.33 -9.07 -10.68
C CYS A 95 -13.20 -8.93 -11.94
N LYS A 96 -14.35 -9.59 -11.91
CA LYS A 96 -15.32 -9.58 -13.01
C LYS A 96 -16.46 -8.62 -12.73
N THR A 97 -16.86 -7.90 -13.77
CA THR A 97 -18.01 -7.00 -13.77
C THR A 97 -19.02 -7.45 -14.81
N PHE A 98 -20.26 -7.01 -14.65
CA PHE A 98 -21.37 -7.29 -15.55
C PHE A 98 -21.81 -6.04 -16.29
N SER A 99 -22.58 -6.21 -17.37
CA SER A 99 -23.11 -5.10 -18.17
C SER A 99 -24.05 -4.17 -17.39
N PHE A 100 -24.71 -4.70 -16.35
CA PHE A 100 -25.62 -3.96 -15.48
C PHE A 100 -24.95 -3.43 -14.20
N ASP A 101 -23.65 -3.68 -13.99
CA ASP A 101 -22.95 -3.11 -12.84
C ASP A 101 -22.85 -1.58 -13.00
N THR A 102 -23.24 -0.85 -11.96
CA THR A 102 -23.05 0.61 -11.95
C THR A 102 -21.57 0.97 -11.83
N LYS A 103 -21.20 2.19 -12.22
CA LYS A 103 -19.82 2.69 -12.05
C LYS A 103 -19.32 2.57 -10.61
N MET A 104 -20.20 2.75 -9.63
CA MET A 104 -19.86 2.63 -8.22
C MET A 104 -19.49 1.19 -7.84
N ILE A 105 -20.30 0.21 -8.27
CA ILE A 105 -20.04 -1.22 -8.04
C ILE A 105 -18.71 -1.63 -8.68
N ILE A 106 -18.43 -1.15 -9.90
CA ILE A 106 -17.17 -1.43 -10.58
C ILE A 106 -15.97 -0.87 -9.78
N LYS A 107 -16.06 0.37 -9.30
CA LYS A 107 -15.01 1.01 -8.49
C LYS A 107 -14.77 0.25 -7.18
N GLU A 108 -15.84 -0.15 -6.50
CA GLU A 108 -15.76 -0.91 -5.25
C GLU A 108 -15.09 -2.27 -5.45
N LYS A 109 -15.49 -3.02 -6.49
CA LYS A 109 -14.84 -4.30 -6.85
C LYS A 109 -13.35 -4.11 -7.10
N LEU A 110 -12.97 -3.10 -7.89
CA LEU A 110 -11.56 -2.85 -8.21
C LEU A 110 -10.75 -2.48 -6.97
N VAL A 111 -11.29 -1.62 -6.09
CA VAL A 111 -10.63 -1.23 -4.84
C VAL A 111 -10.47 -2.42 -3.90
N LYS A 112 -11.51 -3.24 -3.71
CA LYS A 112 -11.42 -4.44 -2.86
C LYS A 112 -10.37 -5.42 -3.37
N THR A 113 -10.32 -5.64 -4.69
CA THR A 113 -9.29 -6.49 -5.31
C THR A 113 -7.90 -5.91 -5.15
N LEU A 114 -7.75 -4.59 -5.29
CA LEU A 114 -6.49 -3.91 -5.06
C LEU A 114 -6.02 -4.04 -3.61
N GLN A 115 -6.90 -3.75 -2.64
CA GLN A 115 -6.61 -3.90 -1.21
C GLN A 115 -6.18 -5.33 -0.89
N ALA A 116 -6.95 -6.33 -1.32
CA ALA A 116 -6.65 -7.73 -1.06
C ALA A 116 -5.26 -8.15 -1.59
N GLY A 117 -4.86 -7.63 -2.75
CA GLY A 117 -3.55 -7.94 -3.31
C GLY A 117 -2.38 -7.18 -2.67
N LEU A 118 -2.66 -6.06 -2.02
CA LEU A 118 -1.66 -5.27 -1.30
C LEU A 118 -1.42 -5.75 0.14
N LEU A 119 -2.37 -6.48 0.73
CA LEU A 119 -2.27 -6.98 2.12
C LEU A 119 -0.99 -7.78 2.39
N PRO A 120 -0.54 -8.73 1.54
CA PRO A 120 0.69 -9.48 1.80
C PRO A 120 1.93 -8.57 1.88
N PHE A 121 2.03 -7.59 0.97
CA PHE A 121 3.15 -6.63 0.94
C PHE A 121 3.10 -5.69 2.14
N PHE A 122 1.90 -5.24 2.53
CA PHE A 122 1.72 -4.41 3.71
C PHE A 122 2.12 -5.15 4.99
N ASN A 123 1.74 -6.42 5.11
CA ASN A 123 2.10 -7.28 6.25
C ASN A 123 3.60 -7.56 6.29
N GLU A 124 4.24 -7.82 5.15
CA GLU A 124 5.70 -8.00 5.09
C GLU A 124 6.45 -6.72 5.50
N LYS A 125 5.97 -5.55 5.05
CA LYS A 125 6.59 -4.25 5.38
C LYS A 125 6.50 -3.89 6.86
N ASN A 126 5.32 -4.06 7.46
CA ASN A 126 5.03 -3.57 8.81
C ASN A 126 5.11 -4.65 9.91
N GLY A 127 5.28 -5.91 9.53
CA GLY A 127 5.15 -7.05 10.45
C GLY A 127 3.71 -7.23 10.96
N MET A 128 3.53 -8.08 11.98
CA MET A 128 2.24 -8.31 12.66
C MET A 128 1.85 -7.15 13.60
N GLN A 129 1.89 -5.91 13.12
CA GLN A 129 1.34 -4.77 13.84
C GLN A 129 -0.13 -4.59 13.45
N GLU A 130 -0.94 -4.17 14.42
CA GLU A 130 -2.40 -4.13 14.35
C GLU A 130 -2.87 -3.43 13.06
N ILE A 131 -3.49 -4.21 12.17
CA ILE A 131 -3.96 -3.70 10.89
C ILE A 131 -5.33 -3.05 11.12
N ASP A 132 -5.39 -1.73 11.12
CA ASP A 132 -6.66 -0.98 11.09
C ASP A 132 -7.28 -1.08 9.67
N ILE A 133 -7.84 -2.27 9.36
CA ILE A 133 -8.39 -2.59 8.02
C ILE A 133 -9.78 -1.96 7.81
N MET A 134 -10.44 -1.45 8.84
CA MET A 134 -11.82 -0.99 8.71
C MET A 134 -12.10 0.30 9.49
N ARG A 135 -12.34 1.37 8.72
CA ARG A 135 -13.19 2.47 9.15
C ARG A 135 -14.41 2.55 8.25
#